data_AF-A0A0N8HZX9-F1
#
_entry.id   AF-A0A0N8HZX9-F1
#
_cell.length_a   1.000
_cell.length_b   1.000
_cell.length_c   1.000
_cell.angle_alpha   90.00
_cell.angle_beta   90.00
_cell.angle_gamma   90.00
#
_symmetry.space_group_name_H-M   'P 1'
#
loop_
_entity.id
_entity.type
_entity.pdbx_description
1 polymer ?
#
loop_
_entity_poly.entity_id
_entity_poly.type
_entity_poly.pdbx_seq_one_letter_code
_entity_poly.pdbx_strand_id
1 'polypeptide(L)'
;MKFDRLRLRNFKPYADTDLTFEDGVTVIHGLNGSGKSSLLEACFFALYGSRALDGTLDDAVTTGADETDVELWFTHAGEAFKITRELRRSGDSISTRTCTLDGPDGVIEGARDVREFVGEELLRMDSDSFRNCAYIRQGEVNRLINASPGSAGR
;
A
#
# COMPACT_ATOMS: atom_id res chain seq x y z
N MET A 1 -12.81 1.48 5.89
CA MET A 1 -11.45 2.08 5.89
C MET A 1 -11.47 3.29 4.98
N LYS A 2 -10.79 4.37 5.36
CA LYS A 2 -10.61 5.58 4.57
C LYS A 2 -9.13 5.96 4.64
N PHE A 3 -8.48 6.18 3.50
CA PHE A 3 -7.14 6.78 3.51
C PHE A 3 -7.27 8.28 3.71
N ASP A 4 -6.42 8.85 4.56
CA ASP A 4 -6.47 10.26 4.93
C ASP A 4 -5.26 11.04 4.38
N ARG A 5 -4.07 10.41 4.40
CA ARG A 5 -2.84 11.02 3.84
C ARG A 5 -1.84 9.95 3.43
N LEU A 6 -1.07 10.21 2.39
CA LEU A 6 0.05 9.40 1.93
C LEU A 6 1.28 10.29 1.74
N ARG A 7 2.39 9.95 2.39
CA ARG A 7 3.71 10.57 2.16
C ARG A 7 4.64 9.51 1.56
N LEU A 8 5.29 9.85 0.46
CA LEU A 8 6.23 9.00 -0.26
C LEU A 8 7.56 9.70 -0.40
N ARG A 9 8.65 8.96 -0.21
CA ARG A 9 10.00 9.35 -0.62
C ARG A 9 10.66 8.20 -1.35
N ASN A 10 11.24 8.50 -2.51
CA ASN A 10 11.93 7.54 -3.37
C ASN A 10 11.15 6.22 -3.59
N PHE A 11 9.82 6.29 -3.70
CA PHE A 11 8.97 5.14 -3.93
C PHE A 11 8.63 5.05 -5.41
N LYS A 12 9.18 4.06 -6.12
CA LYS A 12 9.00 3.90 -7.58
C LYS A 12 9.25 5.24 -8.33
N PRO A 13 8.33 5.87 -9.11
CA PRO A 13 8.65 7.15 -9.75
C PRO A 13 8.49 8.38 -8.82
N TYR A 14 8.07 8.20 -7.57
CA TYR A 14 7.81 9.32 -6.64
C TYR A 14 9.06 9.65 -5.82
N ALA A 15 9.73 10.75 -6.16
CA ALA A 15 10.91 11.23 -5.43
C ALA A 15 10.55 11.79 -4.03
N ASP A 16 9.59 12.71 -3.97
CA ASP A 16 8.98 13.21 -2.73
C ASP A 16 7.55 13.61 -3.06
N THR A 17 6.57 13.06 -2.35
CA THR A 17 5.14 13.34 -2.57
C THR A 17 4.40 13.32 -1.26
N ASP A 18 3.49 14.26 -1.08
CA ASP A 18 2.63 14.40 0.08
C ASP A 18 1.22 14.67 -0.40
N LEU A 19 0.32 13.72 -0.19
CA LEU A 19 -1.04 13.75 -0.70
C LEU A 19 -2.02 13.58 0.45
N THR A 20 -2.95 14.52 0.58
CA THR A 20 -4.13 14.38 1.45
C THR A 20 -5.31 13.89 0.63
N PHE A 21 -6.03 12.91 1.16
CA PHE A 21 -7.27 12.43 0.56
C PHE A 21 -8.46 13.10 1.26
N GLU A 22 -9.29 13.76 0.47
CA GLU A 22 -10.53 14.37 0.95
C GLU A 22 -11.71 13.43 0.79
N ASP A 23 -12.80 13.72 1.49
CA ASP A 23 -14.05 13.00 1.30
C ASP A 23 -14.61 13.23 -0.12
N GLY A 24 -15.22 12.19 -0.68
CA GLY A 24 -15.82 12.23 -2.01
C GLY A 24 -14.96 11.51 -3.05
N VAL A 25 -14.83 12.13 -4.23
CA VAL A 25 -14.18 11.51 -5.40
C VAL A 25 -12.86 12.19 -5.69
N THR A 26 -11.77 11.43 -5.54
CA THR A 26 -10.43 11.86 -5.96
C THR A 26 -10.13 11.33 -7.36
N VAL A 27 -9.76 12.22 -8.29
CA VAL A 27 -9.37 11.85 -9.66
C VAL A 27 -7.86 12.00 -9.84
N ILE A 28 -7.18 10.88 -10.07
CA ILE A 28 -5.74 10.87 -10.39
C ILE A 28 -5.59 10.76 -11.90
N HIS A 29 -5.09 11.82 -12.55
CA HIS A 29 -4.90 11.87 -14.00
C HIS A 29 -3.44 12.15 -14.37
N GLY A 30 -3.05 11.73 -15.57
CA GLY A 30 -1.67 11.84 -16.04
C GLY A 30 -1.40 10.88 -17.20
N LEU A 31 -0.26 11.07 -17.87
CA LEU A 31 0.15 10.24 -19.00
C LEU A 31 0.31 8.77 -18.61
N ASN A 32 0.22 7.86 -19.58
CA ASN A 32 0.55 6.45 -19.33
C ASN A 32 2.01 6.34 -18.87
N GLY A 33 2.25 5.52 -17.84
CA GLY A 33 3.57 5.41 -17.21
C GLY A 33 3.91 6.51 -16.19
N SER A 34 3.04 7.50 -15.95
CA SER A 34 3.32 8.59 -15.00
C SER A 34 3.26 8.20 -13.51
N GLY A 35 3.15 6.91 -13.18
CA GLY A 35 3.11 6.44 -11.78
C GLY A 35 1.73 6.39 -11.11
N LYS A 36 0.62 6.62 -11.83
CA LYS A 36 -0.74 6.60 -11.24
C LYS A 36 -1.05 5.31 -10.48
N SER A 37 -0.77 4.16 -11.10
CA SER A 37 -0.94 2.85 -10.45
C SER A 37 0.03 2.68 -9.27
N SER A 38 1.25 3.21 -9.39
CA SER A 38 2.25 3.18 -8.32
C SER A 38 1.82 3.95 -7.07
N LEU A 39 0.97 4.96 -7.19
CA LEU A 39 0.40 5.65 -6.02
C LEU A 39 -0.51 4.72 -5.22
N LEU A 40 -1.39 3.97 -5.90
CA LEU A 40 -2.27 3.00 -5.27
C LEU A 40 -1.48 1.81 -4.69
N GLU A 41 -0.47 1.34 -5.43
CA GLU A 41 0.45 0.31 -4.95
C GLU A 41 1.19 0.75 -3.67
N ALA A 42 1.53 2.03 -3.53
CA ALA A 42 2.16 2.55 -2.32
C ALA A 42 1.24 2.43 -1.10
N CYS A 43 -0.07 2.69 -1.26
CA CYS A 43 -1.04 2.47 -0.18
C CYS A 43 -1.12 0.98 0.22
N PHE A 44 -1.14 0.07 -0.76
CA PHE A 44 -1.16 -1.37 -0.45
C PHE A 44 0.16 -1.83 0.18
N PHE A 45 1.28 -1.31 -0.28
CA PHE A 45 2.60 -1.56 0.31
C PHE A 45 2.66 -1.06 1.75
N ALA A 46 2.11 0.11 2.07
CA ALA A 46 2.01 0.57 3.44
C ALA A 46 1.26 -0.43 4.33
N LEU A 47 0.14 -0.97 3.87
CA LEU A 47 -0.64 -1.94 4.64
C LEU A 47 0.07 -3.30 4.78
N TYR A 48 0.50 -3.91 3.67
CA TYR A 48 0.90 -5.32 3.63
C TYR A 48 2.38 -5.57 3.36
N GLY A 49 3.17 -4.52 3.14
CA GLY A 49 4.60 -4.61 2.82
C GLY A 49 4.84 -5.34 1.50
N SER A 50 5.87 -6.19 1.47
CA SER A 50 6.24 -6.96 0.27
C SER A 50 5.12 -7.84 -0.30
N ARG A 51 4.11 -8.21 0.49
CA ARG A 51 2.95 -8.98 0.02
C ARG A 51 2.01 -8.20 -0.91
N ALA A 52 2.17 -6.88 -0.99
CA ALA A 52 1.43 -6.04 -1.93
C ALA A 52 2.21 -5.76 -3.23
N LEU A 53 3.46 -6.20 -3.33
CA LEU A 53 4.29 -6.02 -4.52
C LEU A 53 4.23 -7.29 -5.38
N ASP A 54 4.30 -7.10 -6.70
CA ASP A 54 4.45 -8.22 -7.64
C ASP A 54 5.87 -8.83 -7.59
N GLY A 55 6.82 -8.17 -6.91
CA GLY A 55 8.23 -8.54 -6.82
C GLY A 55 8.81 -8.45 -5.41
N THR A 56 10.04 -7.94 -5.32
CA THR A 56 10.84 -7.82 -4.09
C THR A 56 10.72 -6.42 -3.48
N LEU A 57 11.34 -6.22 -2.30
CA LEU A 57 11.44 -4.90 -1.69
C LEU A 57 12.27 -3.91 -2.52
N ASP A 58 13.20 -4.39 -3.36
CA ASP A 58 14.00 -3.54 -4.24
C ASP A 58 13.11 -2.84 -5.29
N ASP A 59 12.04 -3.51 -5.74
CA ASP A 59 11.06 -2.96 -6.69
C ASP A 59 10.21 -1.81 -6.11
N ALA A 60 10.24 -1.59 -4.80
CA ALA A 60 9.60 -0.43 -4.17
C ALA A 60 10.48 0.83 -4.24
N VAL A 61 11.80 0.67 -4.32
CA VAL A 61 12.76 1.77 -4.26
C VAL A 61 12.94 2.39 -5.64
N THR A 62 12.99 3.72 -5.72
CA THR A 62 13.34 4.43 -6.96
C THR A 62 14.67 3.92 -7.51
N THR A 63 14.73 3.67 -8.82
CA THR A 63 15.96 3.24 -9.48
C THR A 63 17.10 4.23 -9.21
N GLY A 64 18.21 3.72 -8.65
CA GLY A 64 19.37 4.51 -8.28
C GLY A 64 19.32 5.14 -6.88
N ALA A 65 18.22 4.95 -6.13
CA ALA A 65 18.14 5.29 -4.72
C ALA A 65 18.50 4.10 -3.82
N ASP A 66 18.91 4.40 -2.59
CA ASP A 66 19.29 3.40 -1.59
C ASP A 66 18.28 3.29 -0.45
N GLU A 67 17.23 4.10 -0.44
CA GLU A 67 16.19 4.08 0.58
C GLU A 67 14.87 4.58 0.04
N THR A 68 13.76 4.13 0.64
CA THR A 68 12.41 4.64 0.40
C THR A 68 11.62 4.69 1.70
N ASP A 69 10.80 5.74 1.82
CA ASP A 69 9.89 5.92 2.95
C ASP A 69 8.45 5.98 2.43
N VAL A 70 7.58 5.21 3.09
CA VAL A 70 6.13 5.21 2.83
C VAL A 70 5.41 5.38 4.15
N GLU A 71 4.67 6.48 4.28
CA GLU A 71 3.80 6.74 5.42
C GLU A 71 2.35 6.85 4.95
N LEU A 72 1.47 6.08 5.57
CA LEU A 72 0.03 6.09 5.29
C LEU A 72 -0.74 6.39 6.58
N TRP A 73 -1.53 7.46 6.55
CA TRP A 73 -2.53 7.75 7.56
C TRP A 73 -3.88 7.31 7.04
N PHE A 74 -4.63 6.60 7.88
CA PHE A 74 -5.95 6.11 7.53
C PHE A 74 -6.85 5.97 8.75
N THR A 75 -8.15 6.00 8.50
CA THR A 75 -9.19 5.80 9.49
C THR A 75 -9.87 4.46 9.24
N HIS A 76 -9.97 3.62 10.27
CA HIS A 76 -10.69 2.35 10.23
C HIS A 76 -11.62 2.24 11.45
N ALA A 77 -12.89 1.91 11.23
CA ALA A 77 -13.91 1.79 12.28
C ALA A 77 -14.02 3.02 13.22
N GLY A 78 -13.69 4.22 12.74
CA GLY A 78 -13.72 5.46 13.53
C GLY A 78 -12.41 5.79 14.25
N GLU A 79 -11.40 4.93 14.16
CA GLU A 79 -10.10 5.10 14.80
C GLU A 79 -9.03 5.48 13.77
N ALA A 80 -8.12 6.35 14.18
CA ALA A 80 -7.03 6.84 13.34
C ALA A 80 -5.78 5.97 13.54
N PHE A 81 -5.14 5.64 12.42
CA PHE A 81 -3.93 4.86 12.37
C PHE A 81 -2.88 5.54 11.48
N LYS A 82 -1.62 5.29 11.78
CA LYS A 82 -0.49 5.64 10.92
C LYS A 82 0.41 4.43 10.76
N ILE A 83 0.72 4.06 9.52
CA ILE A 83 1.80 3.11 9.24
C ILE A 83 3.00 3.86 8.67
N THR A 84 4.19 3.54 9.18
CA THR A 84 5.47 4.00 8.65
C THR A 84 6.26 2.78 8.17
N ARG A 85 6.77 2.81 6.93
CA ARG A 85 7.70 1.81 6.39
C ARG A 85 8.90 2.52 5.78
N GLU A 86 10.07 2.23 6.32
CA GLU A 86 11.35 2.69 5.78
C GLU A 86 12.16 1.48 5.32
N LEU A 87 12.55 1.47 4.06
CA LEU A 87 13.47 0.48 3.52
C LEU A 87 14.81 1.12 3.25
N ARG A 88 15.89 0.34 3.42
CA ARG A 88 17.24 0.81 3.15
C ARG A 88 18.10 -0.30 2.55
N ARG A 89 19.03 0.10 1.68
CA ARG A 89 20.06 -0.76 1.11
C ARG A 89 21.06 -1.15 2.19
N SER A 90 21.26 -2.45 2.31
CA SER A 90 22.26 -3.07 3.18
C SER A 90 23.04 -4.07 2.36
N GLY A 91 24.22 -3.65 1.88
CA GLY A 91 24.99 -4.41 0.89
C GLY A 91 24.25 -4.47 -0.44
N ASP A 92 24.06 -5.68 -0.96
CA ASP A 92 23.45 -5.89 -2.29
C ASP A 92 21.91 -5.98 -2.27
N SER A 93 21.26 -5.83 -1.11
CA SER A 93 19.80 -5.96 -1.00
C SER A 93 19.14 -4.85 -0.21
N ILE A 94 17.85 -4.63 -0.48
CA ILE A 94 16.98 -3.74 0.29
C ILE A 94 16.32 -4.53 1.42
N SER A 95 16.39 -4.01 2.64
CA SER A 95 15.73 -4.59 3.82
C SER A 95 14.92 -3.53 4.57
N THR A 96 14.05 -3.99 5.46
CA THR A 96 13.27 -3.08 6.32
C THR A 96 14.18 -2.48 7.38
N ARG A 97 14.24 -1.15 7.44
CA ARG A 97 14.90 -0.40 8.51
C ARG A 97 13.93 -0.10 9.65
N THR A 98 12.76 0.41 9.30
CA THR A 98 11.71 0.81 10.24
C THR A 98 10.38 0.30 9.73
N CYS A 99 9.56 -0.28 10.61
CA CYS A 99 8.17 -0.54 10.29
C CYS A 99 7.35 -0.41 11.58
N THR A 100 6.44 0.56 11.61
CA THR A 100 5.57 0.79 12.76
C THR A 100 4.13 0.97 12.32
N LEU A 101 3.21 0.64 13.22
CA LEU A 101 1.81 1.01 13.15
C LEU A 101 1.44 1.69 14.46
N ASP A 102 1.18 2.99 14.39
CA ASP A 102 0.63 3.78 15.49
C ASP A 102 -0.90 3.70 15.42
N GLY A 103 -1.54 3.32 16.53
CA GLY A 103 -2.98 3.23 16.67
C GLY A 103 -3.46 3.61 18.09
N PRO A 104 -4.76 3.50 18.37
CA PRO A 104 -5.34 3.89 19.66
C PRO A 104 -4.81 3.03 20.83
N ASP A 105 -4.49 1.77 20.58
CA ASP A 105 -4.01 0.83 21.59
C ASP A 105 -2.48 0.83 21.76
N GLY A 106 -1.77 1.72 21.07
CA GLY A 106 -0.32 1.86 21.13
C GLY A 106 0.37 1.68 19.79
N VAL A 107 1.67 1.38 19.85
CA VAL A 107 2.54 1.23 18.67
C VAL A 107 2.93 -0.22 18.52
N ILE A 108 2.73 -0.76 17.32
CA ILE A 108 3.23 -2.07 16.89
C ILE A 108 4.50 -1.84 16.07
N GLU A 109 5.58 -2.54 16.39
CA GLU A 109 6.85 -2.44 15.70
C GLU A 109 7.21 -3.76 15.01
N GLY A 110 7.84 -3.66 13.84
CA GLY A 110 8.32 -4.81 13.07
C GLY A 110 7.40 -5.16 11.90
N ALA A 111 8.01 -5.40 10.74
CA ALA A 111 7.25 -5.61 9.50
C ALA A 111 6.34 -6.85 9.51
N ARG A 112 6.71 -7.87 10.28
CA ARG A 112 5.91 -9.09 10.45
C ARG A 112 4.66 -8.77 11.29
N ASP A 113 4.88 -8.25 12.48
CA ASP A 113 3.84 -8.01 13.49
C ASP A 113 2.83 -6.97 13.00
N VAL A 114 3.32 -5.88 12.37
CA VAL A 114 2.45 -4.90 11.70
C VAL A 114 1.57 -5.56 10.64
N ARG A 115 2.14 -6.44 9.81
CA ARG A 115 1.38 -7.12 8.75
C ARG A 115 0.38 -8.12 9.31
N GLU A 116 0.76 -8.89 10.33
CA GLU A 116 -0.12 -9.85 10.99
C GLU A 116 -1.30 -9.12 11.64
N PHE A 117 -1.04 -8.04 12.40
CA PHE A 117 -2.11 -7.20 12.95
C PHE A 117 -3.04 -6.64 11.87
N VAL A 118 -2.47 -6.06 10.79
CA VAL A 118 -3.27 -5.50 9.68
C VAL A 118 -4.15 -6.59 9.05
N GLY A 119 -3.59 -7.77 8.79
CA GLY A 119 -4.28 -8.85 8.08
C GLY A 119 -5.26 -9.64 8.93
N GLU A 120 -4.92 -9.94 10.18
CA GLU A 120 -5.66 -10.89 11.03
C GLU A 120 -6.60 -10.18 12.00
N GLU A 121 -6.24 -8.99 12.48
CA GLU A 121 -7.00 -8.28 13.51
C GLU A 121 -7.78 -7.11 12.92
N LEU A 122 -7.08 -6.19 12.25
CA LEU A 122 -7.63 -4.91 11.80
C LEU A 122 -8.55 -5.06 10.59
N LEU A 123 -8.06 -5.65 9.50
CA LEU A 123 -8.82 -5.78 8.25
C LEU A 123 -9.45 -7.16 8.08
N ARG A 124 -8.95 -8.19 8.79
CA ARG A 124 -9.37 -9.59 8.65
C ARG A 124 -9.36 -10.06 7.19
N MET A 125 -8.39 -9.57 6.44
CA MET A 125 -8.22 -9.78 5.01
C MET A 125 -6.74 -9.81 4.67
N ASP A 126 -6.34 -10.81 3.89
CA ASP A 126 -5.01 -10.83 3.28
C ASP A 126 -4.87 -9.78 2.16
N SER A 127 -3.63 -9.59 1.70
CA SER A 127 -3.28 -8.62 0.66
C SER A 127 -4.07 -8.80 -0.64
N ASP A 128 -4.26 -10.06 -1.07
CA ASP A 128 -4.95 -10.35 -2.33
C ASP A 128 -6.45 -10.04 -2.23
N SER A 129 -7.08 -10.43 -1.12
CA SER A 129 -8.48 -10.14 -0.81
C SER A 129 -8.71 -8.63 -0.73
N PHE A 130 -7.85 -7.90 -0.01
CA PHE A 130 -7.96 -6.46 0.09
C PHE A 130 -7.81 -5.77 -1.27
N ARG A 131 -6.82 -6.17 -2.06
CA ARG A 131 -6.61 -5.64 -3.42
C ARG A 131 -7.84 -5.89 -4.30
N ASN A 132 -8.40 -7.09 -4.27
CA ASN A 132 -9.56 -7.44 -5.09
C ASN A 132 -10.84 -6.71 -4.65
N CYS A 133 -10.97 -6.33 -3.38
CA CYS A 133 -12.11 -5.57 -2.87
C CYS A 133 -11.97 -4.05 -3.07
N ALA A 134 -10.75 -3.52 -2.91
CA ALA A 134 -10.50 -2.08 -2.86
C ALA A 134 -10.01 -1.50 -4.21
N TYR A 135 -9.61 -2.34 -5.16
CA TYR A 135 -9.03 -1.89 -6.41
C TYR A 135 -9.51 -2.72 -7.60
N ILE A 136 -9.97 -2.02 -8.63
CA ILE A 136 -10.35 -2.60 -9.91
C ILE A 136 -9.28 -2.20 -10.92
N ARG A 137 -8.49 -3.16 -11.42
CA ARG A 137 -7.47 -2.89 -12.44
C ARG A 137 -8.12 -2.54 -13.76
N GLN A 138 -7.40 -1.79 -14.58
CA GLN A 138 -7.81 -1.50 -15.95
C GLN A 138 -8.06 -2.80 -16.72
N GLY A 139 -9.28 -2.96 -17.25
CA GLY A 139 -9.71 -4.17 -17.96
C GLY A 139 -10.42 -5.23 -17.10
N GLU A 140 -10.41 -5.13 -15.78
CA GLU A 140 -11.13 -6.06 -14.89
C GLU A 140 -12.64 -5.81 -14.87
N VAL A 141 -13.08 -4.57 -15.14
CA VAL A 141 -14.51 -4.24 -15.32
C VAL A 141 -15.15 -5.16 -16.36
N ASN A 142 -14.46 -5.41 -17.48
CA ASN A 142 -14.95 -6.30 -18.53
C ASN A 142 -14.98 -7.78 -18.10
N ARG A 143 -14.11 -8.19 -17.18
CA ARG A 143 -14.15 -9.55 -16.61
C ARG A 143 -15.32 -9.72 -15.66
N LEU A 144 -15.62 -8.72 -14.82
CA LEU A 144 -16.76 -8.72 -13.92
C LEU A 144 -18.10 -8.79 -14.68
N ILE A 145 -18.24 -8.01 -15.75
CA ILE A 145 -19.47 -8.00 -16.57
C ILE A 145 -19.67 -9.33 -17.32
N ASN A 146 -18.58 -9.99 -17.73
CA ASN A 146 -18.61 -11.23 -18.51
C ASN A 146 -18.34 -12.50 -17.67
N ALA A 147 -18.25 -12.38 -16.35
CA ALA A 147 -18.00 -13.52 -15.48
C ALA A 147 -19.23 -14.43 -15.45
N SER A 148 -19.05 -15.69 -15.86
CA SER A 148 -20.08 -16.71 -15.67
C SER A 148 -20.15 -17.12 -14.19
N PRO A 149 -21.33 -17.49 -13.64
CA PRO A 149 -21.58 -17.69 -12.20
C PRO A 149 -20.74 -18.76 -11.45
N GLY A 150 -19.72 -19.36 -12.08
CA GLY A 150 -18.83 -20.37 -11.47
C GLY A 150 -17.36 -19.97 -11.32
N SER A 151 -16.99 -18.72 -11.65
CA SER A 151 -15.58 -18.26 -11.66
C SER A 151 -15.23 -17.22 -10.59
N ALA A 152 -16.21 -16.74 -9.83
CA ALA A 152 -16.04 -15.81 -8.73
C ALA A 152 -16.05 -16.58 -7.40
N GLY A 153 -14.96 -17.28 -7.09
CA GLY A 153 -14.84 -18.02 -5.83
C GLY A 153 -13.93 -19.23 -5.94
N ARG A 154 -12.63 -18.99 -6.00
CA ARG A 154 -11.59 -19.89 -5.54
C ARG A 154 -10.36 -19.10 -5.16
#